data_AF-A0A8S9ZQ41-F1
#
_entry.id   AF-A0A8S9ZQ41-F1
#
_cell.length_a   1.000
_cell.length_b   1.000
_cell.length_c   1.000
_cell.angle_alpha   90.00
_cell.angle_beta   90.00
_cell.angle_gamma   90.00
#
_symmetry.space_group_name_H-M   'P 1'
#
loop_
_entity.id
_entity.type
_entity.pdbx_description
1 polymer ?
#
loop_
_entity_poly.entity_id
_entity_poly.type
_entity_poly.pdbx_seq_one_letter_code
_entity_poly.pdbx_strand_id
1 'polypeptide(L)'
;MKMEIKIFLKLITLFSLIIYIYSKSVCIHEKKEYRNGEEWAFRSFIMRCDVHHNYWQTKVIACVSLMGARIPVGGQISDRHGVWKCIQDPSGNTRLIQE
;
A
#
# COMPACT_ATOMS: atom_id res chain seq x y z
N MET A 1 32.91 33.59 22.62
CA MET A 1 32.87 32.85 21.33
C MET A 1 32.82 31.32 21.47
N LYS A 2 33.60 30.66 22.35
CA LYS A 2 33.60 29.18 22.50
C LYS A 2 32.31 28.58 23.11
N MET A 3 31.55 29.34 23.89
CA MET A 3 30.34 28.85 24.58
C MET A 3 29.11 28.83 23.66
N GLU A 4 28.93 29.88 22.84
CA GLU A 4 27.92 29.96 21.77
C GLU A 4 28.01 28.77 20.80
N ILE A 5 29.22 28.44 20.35
CA ILE A 5 29.47 27.33 19.40
C ILE A 5 29.04 25.98 19.99
N LYS A 6 29.25 25.73 21.29
CA LYS A 6 28.84 24.48 21.95
C LYS A 6 27.32 24.36 22.09
N ILE A 7 26.62 25.46 22.26
CA ILE A 7 25.16 25.51 22.36
C ILE A 7 24.52 25.27 21.00
N PHE A 8 25.04 25.91 19.93
CA PHE A 8 24.62 25.66 18.55
C PHE A 8 24.84 24.20 18.13
N LEU A 9 25.97 23.61 18.51
CA LEU A 9 26.24 22.19 18.23
C LEU A 9 25.22 21.24 18.88
N LYS A 10 24.78 21.55 20.11
CA LYS A 10 23.76 20.76 20.81
C LYS A 10 22.35 20.93 20.22
N LEU A 11 22.02 22.10 19.71
CA LEU A 11 20.74 22.36 19.05
C LEU A 11 20.64 21.64 17.69
N ILE A 12 21.70 21.64 16.89
CA ILE A 12 21.74 20.94 15.59
C ILE A 12 21.63 19.42 15.77
N THR A 13 22.30 18.87 16.79
CA THR A 13 22.25 17.43 17.11
C THR A 13 20.89 16.98 17.64
N LEU A 14 20.15 17.84 18.36
CA LEU A 14 18.77 17.56 18.76
C LEU A 14 17.80 17.63 17.58
N PHE A 15 17.97 18.61 16.68
CA PHE A 15 17.11 18.80 15.52
C PHE A 15 17.21 17.66 14.48
N SER A 16 18.40 17.07 14.34
CA SER A 16 18.66 15.94 13.43
C SER A 16 18.09 14.61 13.93
N LEU A 17 18.03 14.38 15.24
CA LEU A 17 17.32 13.23 15.84
C LEU A 17 15.80 13.30 15.62
N ILE A 18 15.25 14.51 15.56
CA ILE A 18 13.82 14.73 15.33
C ILE A 18 13.46 14.45 13.86
N ILE A 19 14.23 14.93 12.88
CA ILE A 19 13.94 14.72 11.44
C ILE A 19 13.95 13.24 11.04
N TYR A 20 14.82 12.44 11.65
CA TYR A 20 15.01 11.02 11.32
C TYR A 20 13.74 10.15 11.54
N ILE A 21 12.80 10.61 12.36
CA ILE A 21 11.59 9.88 12.72
C ILE A 21 10.41 10.18 11.77
N TYR A 22 10.52 11.24 10.95
CA TYR A 22 9.36 11.81 10.25
C TYR A 22 9.19 11.43 8.78
N SER A 23 10.13 10.70 8.16
CA SER A 23 9.90 10.16 6.81
C SER A 23 9.00 8.93 6.89
N LYS A 24 7.69 9.14 7.11
CA LYS A 24 6.69 8.08 6.94
C LYS A 24 6.58 7.78 5.45
N SER A 25 7.19 6.69 5.02
CA SER A 25 7.01 6.14 3.68
C SER A 25 5.51 5.80 3.48
N VAL A 26 4.93 6.30 2.38
CA VAL A 26 3.53 6.10 1.96
C VAL A 26 3.52 5.60 0.53
N CYS A 27 2.48 4.87 0.14
CA CYS A 27 2.27 4.55 -1.26
C CYS A 27 1.53 5.69 -1.96
N ILE A 28 1.89 5.97 -3.20
CA ILE A 28 1.18 6.94 -4.03
C ILE A 28 0.50 6.20 -5.19
N HIS A 29 -0.81 6.32 -5.29
CA HIS A 29 -1.61 5.75 -6.39
C HIS A 29 -2.68 6.75 -6.82
N GLU A 30 -2.75 7.08 -8.12
CA GLU A 30 -3.69 8.07 -8.67
C GLU A 30 -3.67 9.42 -7.92
N LYS A 31 -2.46 9.92 -7.60
CA LYS A 31 -2.21 11.16 -6.84
C LYS A 31 -2.76 11.16 -5.40
N LYS A 32 -3.17 10.01 -4.86
CA LYS A 32 -3.57 9.85 -3.46
C LYS A 32 -2.49 9.09 -2.70
N GLU A 33 -2.34 9.45 -1.43
CA GLU A 33 -1.43 8.79 -0.49
C GLU A 33 -2.16 7.72 0.31
N TYR A 34 -1.50 6.57 0.51
CA TYR A 34 -1.99 5.44 1.30
C TYR A 34 -0.95 5.02 2.31
N ARG A 35 -1.38 4.72 3.53
CA ARG A 35 -0.50 4.27 4.62
C ARG A 35 -0.17 2.79 4.49
N ASN A 36 0.90 2.36 5.17
CA ASN A 36 1.25 0.94 5.23
C ASN A 36 0.06 0.09 5.73
N GLY A 37 -0.26 -0.96 4.99
CA GLY A 37 -1.38 -1.87 5.26
C GLY A 37 -2.75 -1.33 4.84
N GLU A 38 -2.85 -0.08 4.40
CA GLU A 38 -4.12 0.50 3.94
C GLU A 38 -4.61 -0.21 2.68
N GLU A 39 -5.91 -0.51 2.65
CA GLU A 39 -6.59 -1.15 1.54
C GLU A 39 -7.62 -0.21 0.93
N TRP A 40 -7.71 -0.19 -0.39
CA TRP A 40 -8.72 0.60 -1.10
C TRP A 40 -9.25 -0.16 -2.30
N ALA A 41 -10.50 0.13 -2.67
CA ALA A 41 -11.09 -0.36 -3.90
C ALA A 41 -10.65 0.52 -5.07
N PHE A 42 -10.22 -0.10 -6.16
CA PHE A 42 -9.95 0.56 -7.43
C PHE A 42 -10.48 -0.31 -8.57
N ARG A 43 -11.52 0.17 -9.25
CA ARG A 43 -12.30 -0.62 -10.23
C ARG A 43 -12.80 -1.92 -9.58
N SER A 44 -12.55 -3.07 -10.19
CA SER A 44 -12.93 -4.39 -9.66
C SER A 44 -11.86 -5.03 -8.78
N PHE A 45 -10.94 -4.25 -8.21
CA PHE A 45 -9.82 -4.75 -7.41
C PHE A 45 -9.77 -4.10 -6.04
N ILE A 46 -9.27 -4.85 -5.07
CA ILE A 46 -8.85 -4.34 -3.76
C ILE A 46 -7.33 -4.31 -3.78
N MET A 47 -6.81 -3.11 -3.63
CA MET A 47 -5.38 -2.82 -3.57
C MET A 47 -4.93 -2.75 -2.10
N ARG A 48 -3.64 -2.98 -1.84
CA ARG A 48 -2.99 -2.72 -0.55
C ARG A 48 -1.69 -1.97 -0.75
N CYS A 49 -1.40 -1.04 0.16
CA CYS A 49 -0.10 -0.41 0.27
C CYS A 49 0.81 -1.23 1.18
N ASP A 50 1.93 -1.69 0.66
CA ASP A 50 3.00 -2.32 1.44
C ASP A 50 4.19 -1.38 1.48
N VAL A 51 4.52 -0.90 2.67
CA VAL A 51 5.67 -0.05 2.92
C VAL A 51 6.76 -0.87 3.60
N HIS A 52 7.93 -0.90 2.99
CA HIS A 52 9.16 -1.51 3.50
C HIS A 52 10.16 -0.41 3.88
N HIS A 53 11.28 -0.80 4.50
CA HIS A 53 12.28 0.15 4.99
C HIS A 53 12.81 1.10 3.90
N ASN A 54 13.01 0.59 2.68
CA ASN A 54 13.66 1.33 1.58
C ASN A 54 12.78 1.55 0.35
N TYR A 55 11.58 0.98 0.33
CA TYR A 55 10.68 1.09 -0.82
C TYR A 55 9.24 0.87 -0.38
N TRP A 56 8.31 1.28 -1.23
CA TRP A 56 6.89 0.99 -1.07
C TRP A 56 6.36 0.42 -2.37
N GLN A 57 5.28 -0.35 -2.28
CA GLN A 57 4.60 -0.90 -3.45
C GLN A 57 3.11 -0.97 -3.20
N THR A 58 2.34 -0.87 -4.27
CA THR A 58 0.90 -1.15 -4.25
C THR A 58 0.65 -2.48 -4.92
N LYS A 59 -0.13 -3.35 -4.29
CA LYS A 59 -0.43 -4.69 -4.82
C LYS A 59 -1.94 -4.93 -4.88
N VAL A 60 -2.39 -5.69 -5.87
CA VAL A 60 -3.75 -6.26 -5.86
C VAL A 60 -3.76 -7.43 -4.88
N ILE A 61 -4.69 -7.43 -3.92
CA ILE A 61 -4.83 -8.50 -2.93
C ILE A 61 -6.15 -9.27 -3.06
N ALA A 62 -7.12 -8.70 -3.77
CA ALA A 62 -8.39 -9.33 -4.04
C ALA A 62 -9.07 -8.67 -5.26
N CYS A 63 -10.04 -9.37 -5.83
CA CYS A 63 -11.00 -8.86 -6.78
C CYS A 63 -12.34 -8.59 -6.07
N VAL A 64 -13.19 -7.78 -6.70
CA VAL A 64 -14.56 -7.50 -6.25
C VAL A 64 -15.51 -8.04 -7.32
N SER A 65 -16.38 -8.98 -6.95
CA SER A 65 -17.40 -9.52 -7.86
C SER A 65 -18.42 -8.44 -8.23
N LEU A 66 -19.25 -8.70 -9.25
CA LEU A 66 -20.36 -7.80 -9.59
C LEU A 66 -21.35 -7.57 -8.43
N MET A 67 -21.43 -8.54 -7.52
CA MET A 67 -22.25 -8.44 -6.31
C MET A 67 -21.55 -7.73 -5.14
N GLY A 68 -20.33 -7.21 -5.35
CA GLY A 68 -19.54 -6.55 -4.31
C GLY A 68 -18.77 -7.49 -3.39
N ALA A 69 -18.73 -8.80 -3.70
CA ALA A 69 -18.04 -9.78 -2.85
C ALA A 69 -16.52 -9.71 -3.04
N ARG A 70 -15.78 -9.74 -1.94
CA ARG A 70 -14.31 -9.81 -1.93
C ARG A 70 -13.84 -11.23 -2.25
N ILE A 71 -13.04 -11.37 -3.31
CA ILE A 71 -12.43 -12.63 -3.73
C ILE A 71 -10.91 -12.48 -3.61
N PRO A 72 -10.23 -13.11 -2.63
CA PRO A 72 -8.78 -13.08 -2.52
C PRO A 72 -8.10 -13.51 -3.83
N VAL A 73 -6.91 -12.97 -4.13
CA VAL A 73 -6.12 -13.46 -5.27
C VAL A 73 -5.88 -14.96 -5.14
N GLY A 74 -6.10 -15.72 -6.22
CA GLY A 74 -6.11 -17.18 -6.27
C GLY A 74 -7.42 -17.83 -5.79
N GLY A 75 -8.34 -17.04 -5.25
CA GLY A 75 -9.63 -17.49 -4.74
C GLY A 75 -10.75 -17.48 -5.77
N GLN A 76 -11.87 -18.06 -5.38
CA GLN A 76 -13.11 -18.08 -6.15
C GLN A 76 -14.35 -17.99 -5.27
N ILE A 77 -15.46 -17.56 -5.86
CA ILE A 77 -16.79 -17.57 -5.24
C ILE A 77 -17.82 -18.01 -6.27
N SER A 78 -18.90 -18.65 -5.83
CA SER A 78 -20.05 -18.95 -6.68
C SER A 78 -21.24 -18.09 -6.28
N ASP A 79 -21.91 -17.50 -7.25
CA ASP A 79 -23.18 -16.80 -7.07
C ASP A 79 -24.19 -17.22 -8.14
N ARG A 80 -25.33 -16.52 -8.19
CA ARG A 80 -26.44 -16.82 -9.13
C ARG A 80 -26.05 -16.62 -10.60
N HIS A 81 -24.93 -15.97 -10.88
CA HIS A 81 -24.46 -15.65 -12.22
C HIS A 81 -23.32 -16.59 -12.69
N GLY A 82 -22.74 -17.40 -11.81
CA GLY A 82 -21.69 -18.36 -12.17
C GLY A 82 -20.58 -18.45 -11.13
N VAL A 83 -19.41 -18.93 -11.54
CA VAL A 83 -18.22 -19.00 -10.69
C VAL A 83 -17.28 -17.85 -11.05
N TRP A 84 -16.98 -17.01 -10.08
CA TRP A 84 -16.04 -15.91 -10.23
C TRP A 84 -14.68 -16.30 -9.66
N LYS A 85 -13.61 -16.09 -10.41
CA LYS A 85 -12.23 -16.34 -9.96
C LYS A 85 -11.38 -15.09 -10.06
N CYS A 86 -10.55 -14.85 -9.04
CA CYS A 86 -9.56 -13.80 -9.04
C CYS A 86 -8.19 -14.40 -9.35
N ILE A 87 -7.75 -14.34 -10.62
CA ILE A 87 -6.54 -15.01 -11.08
C ILE A 87 -5.42 -14.00 -11.22
N GLN A 88 -4.22 -14.35 -10.76
CA GLN A 88 -3.00 -13.60 -11.00
C GLN A 88 -2.05 -14.42 -11.87
N ASP A 89 -1.54 -13.81 -12.94
CA ASP A 89 -0.52 -14.45 -13.78
C ASP A 89 0.87 -14.37 -13.14
N PRO A 90 1.87 -15.13 -13.63
CA PRO A 90 3.23 -15.09 -13.09
C PRO A 90 3.91 -13.71 -13.19
N SER A 91 3.42 -12.82 -14.05
CA SER A 91 3.89 -11.45 -14.19
C SER A 91 3.24 -10.49 -13.19
N GLY A 92 2.31 -10.97 -12.36
CA GLY A 92 1.60 -10.19 -11.35
C GLY A 92 0.30 -9.54 -11.82
N ASN A 93 -0.10 -9.70 -13.08
CA ASN A 93 -1.36 -9.12 -13.57
C ASN A 93 -2.54 -9.89 -13.01
N THR A 94 -3.44 -9.18 -12.33
CA THR A 94 -4.65 -9.77 -11.75
C THR A 94 -5.86 -9.51 -12.63
N ARG A 95 -6.71 -10.53 -12.80
CA ARG A 95 -7.94 -10.47 -13.59
C ARG A 95 -9.07 -11.15 -12.82
N LEU A 96 -10.24 -10.53 -12.84
CA LEU A 96 -11.49 -11.16 -12.46
C LEU A 96 -12.05 -11.89 -13.70
N ILE A 97 -12.27 -13.19 -13.59
CA ILE A 97 -12.91 -13.98 -14.64
C ILE A 97 -14.21 -14.60 -14.12
N GLN A 98 -15.14 -14.85 -15.03
CA GLN A 98 -16.37 -15.58 -14.78
C GLN A 98 -16.33 -16.86 -15.61
N GLU A 99 -16.59 -18.00 -14.97
CA GLU A 99 -16.79 -19.31 -15.57
C GLU A 99 -18.25 -19.74 -15.48
#